data_AF-A0A1F7ZTS3-F1
#
_entry.id   AF-A0A1F7ZTS3-F1
#
_cell.length_a   1.000
_cell.length_b   1.000
_cell.length_c   1.000
_cell.angle_alpha   90.00
_cell.angle_beta   90.00
_cell.angle_gamma   90.00
#
_symmetry.space_group_name_H-M   'P 1'
#
loop_
_entity.id
_entity.type
_entity.pdbx_description
1 polymer ?
#
loop_
_entity_poly.entity_id
_entity_poly.type
_entity_poly.pdbx_seq_one_letter_code
_entity_poly.pdbx_strand_id
1 'polypeptide(L)' 'MGVPFEALIPYGIIVGMFGVTGVGLTAVKWLGNEGKKARWNRDLWDRQSM' A
#
# COMPACT_ATOMS: atom_id res chain seq x y z
N MET A 1 -20.91 14.49 -26.59
CA MET A 1 -21.35 14.40 -25.18
C MET A 1 -20.08 14.30 -24.34
N GLY A 2 -19.89 15.19 -23.35
CA GLY A 2 -18.72 15.13 -22.45
C GLY A 2 -18.78 13.91 -21.52
N VAL A 3 -17.64 13.49 -20.97
CA VAL A 3 -17.58 12.35 -20.04
C VAL A 3 -18.39 12.67 -18.78
N PRO A 4 -19.30 11.78 -18.32
CA PRO A 4 -20.09 12.01 -17.12
C PRO A 4 -19.23 11.86 -15.86
N PHE A 5 -18.74 12.99 -15.33
CA PHE A 5 -17.86 13.00 -14.16
C PHE A 5 -18.51 12.43 -12.90
N GLU A 6 -19.83 12.59 -12.74
CA GLU A 6 -20.58 12.02 -11.62
C GLU A 6 -20.47 10.50 -11.57
N ALA A 7 -20.35 9.83 -12.72
CA ALA A 7 -20.12 8.39 -12.78
C ALA A 7 -18.69 7.98 -12.37
N LEU A 8 -17.74 8.92 -12.37
CA LEU A 8 -16.34 8.69 -12.00
C LEU A 8 -16.05 9.00 -10.53
N ILE A 9 -16.86 9.81 -9.86
CA ILE A 9 -16.69 10.15 -8.45
C ILE A 9 -16.57 8.90 -7.56
N PRO A 10 -17.44 7.87 -7.68
CA PRO A 10 -17.32 6.67 -6.86
C PRO A 10 -15.99 5.94 -7.08
N TYR A 11 -15.54 5.85 -8.32
CA TYR A 11 -14.24 5.23 -8.65
C TYR A 11 -13.07 6.05 -8.11
N GLY A 12 -13.13 7.38 -8.18
CA GLY A 12 -12.14 8.27 -7.60
C GLY A 12 -12.01 8.09 -6.10
N ILE A 13 -13.13 7.94 -5.39
CA ILE A 13 -13.14 7.65 -3.94
C ILE A 13 -12.50 6.29 -3.68
N ILE A 14 -12.88 5.25 -4.43
CA ILE A 14 -12.32 3.91 -4.26
C ILE A 14 -10.80 3.92 -4.46
N VAL A 15 -10.33 4.52 -5.56
CA VAL A 15 -8.90 4.64 -5.87
C VAL A 15 -8.18 5.45 -4.79
N GLY A 16 -8.78 6.54 -4.32
CA GLY A 16 -8.25 7.36 -3.22
C GLY A 16 -8.09 6.55 -1.93
N MET A 17 -9.11 5.80 -1.54
CA MET A 17 -9.08 4.96 -0.33
C MET A 17 -8.02 3.86 -0.44
N PHE A 18 -7.97 3.14 -1.56
CA PHE A 18 -6.92 2.13 -1.78
C PHE A 18 -5.52 2.73 -1.80
N GLY A 19 -5.34 3.91 -2.40
CA GLY A 19 -4.08 4.64 -2.40
C GLY A 19 -3.63 5.02 -0.99
N VAL A 20 -4.52 5.65 -0.21
CA VAL A 20 -4.24 6.05 1.18
C VAL A 20 -3.90 4.85 2.05
N THR A 21 -4.67 3.75 1.96
CA THR A 21 -4.37 2.54 2.72
C THR A 21 -3.04 1.91 2.30
N GLY A 22 -2.74 1.82 1.01
CA GLY A 22 -1.50 1.23 0.50
C GLY A 22 -0.25 2.00 0.95
N VAL A 23 -0.29 3.34 0.84
CA VAL A 23 0.78 4.21 1.32
C VAL A 23 0.89 4.15 2.84
N GLY A 24 -0.23 4.19 3.57
CA GLY A 24 -0.27 4.09 5.02
C GLY A 24 0.38 2.81 5.55
N LEU A 25 0.02 1.65 4.99
CA LEU A 25 0.64 0.37 5.35
C LEU A 25 2.13 0.33 5.05
N THR A 26 2.56 0.94 3.93
CA THR A 26 3.97 1.01 3.57
C THR A 26 4.76 1.88 4.54
N ALA A 27 4.22 3.03 4.92
CA ALA A 27 4.82 3.95 5.88
C ALA A 27 4.95 3.31 7.27
N VAL A 28 3.90 2.66 7.77
CA VAL A 28 3.93 1.96 9.06
C VAL A 28 4.99 0.87 9.08
N LYS A 29 5.07 0.06 8.01
CA LYS A 29 6.11 -0.99 7.87
C LYS A 29 7.52 -0.40 7.79
N TRP A 30 7.68 0.75 7.15
CA TRP A 30 8.98 1.42 7.03
C TRP A 30 9.44 1.96 8.39
N LEU A 31 8.55 2.64 9.12
CA LEU A 31 8.82 3.12 10.47
C LEU A 31 9.14 1.98 11.44
N GLY A 32 8.37 0.88 11.38
CA GLY A 32 8.61 -0.30 12.22
C GLY A 32 9.89 -1.07 11.89
N ASN A 33 10.52 -0.82 10.74
CA ASN A 33 11.78 -1.44 10.33
C ASN A 33 12.95 -0.45 10.38
N GLU A 34 12.90 0.56 11.25
CA GLU A 34 13.98 1.56 11.42
C GLU A 34 14.31 2.31 10.10
N GLY A 35 13.30 2.52 9.26
CA GLY A 35 13.50 3.12 7.94
C GLY A 35 14.04 2.16 6.87
N LYS A 36 14.05 0.86 7.13
CA LYS A 36 14.39 -0.17 6.13
C LYS A 36 13.12 -0.70 5.46
N LYS A 37 13.24 -1.12 4.20
CA LYS A 37 12.12 -1.73 3.48
C LYS A 37 11.80 -3.10 4.09
N ALA A 38 10.52 -3.39 4.30
CA ALA A 38 10.09 -4.72 4.73
C ALA A 38 10.55 -5.79 3.73
N ARG A 39 11.11 -6.91 4.21
CA ARG A 39 11.47 -8.06 3.37
C ARG A 39 10.22 -8.91 3.10
N TRP A 40 10.04 -9.28 1.83
CA TRP A 40 8.94 -10.12 1.36
C TRP A 40 9.52 -11.47 0.93
N ASN A 41 8.70 -12.51 0.93
CA ASN A 41 9.09 -13.87 0.48
C ASN A 41 10.27 -14.48 1.27
N ARG A 42 10.24 -14.41 2.60
CA ARG A 42 11.27 -15.02 3.46
C ARG A 42 11.17 -16.54 3.45
N ASP A 43 12.25 -17.18 3.01
CA ASP A 43 12.42 -18.63 3.05
C ASP A 43 12.75 -19.13 4.47
N LEU A 44 12.99 -20.44 4.61
CA LEU A 44 13.23 -21.05 5.93
C LEU A 44 14.53 -20.53 6.56
N TRP A 45 15.55 -20.30 5.74
CA TRP A 45 16.84 -19.76 6.19
C TRP A 45 16.69 -18.32 6.68
N ASP A 46 16.02 -17.46 5.90
CA ASP A 46 15.77 -16.06 6.27
C ASP A 46 15.07 -15.96 7.61
N ARG A 47 14.10 -16.84 7.90
CA ARG A 47 13.37 -16.86 9.18
C ARG A 47 14.21 -17.27 10.36
N GLN A 48 15.21 -18.14 10.18
CA GLN A 48 16.14 -18.56 11.24
C GLN A 48 17.26 -17.55 11.48
N SER A 49 17.69 -16.86 10.42
CA SER A 49 18.76 -15.85 10.48
C SER A 49 18.28 -14.45 10.91
N MET A 50 16.98 -14.32 11.20
CA MET A 50 16.33 -13.04 11.49
C MET A 50 16.39 -12.63 12.95
#